data_AF-A0AAD6IMV9-F1
#
_entry.id   AF-A0AAD6IMV9-F1
#
_cell.length_a   1.000
_cell.length_b   1.000
_cell.length_c   1.000
_cell.angle_alpha   90.00
_cell.angle_beta   90.00
_cell.angle_gamma   90.00
#
_symmetry.space_group_name_H-M   'P 1'
#
loop_
_entity.id
_entity.type
_entity.pdbx_description
1 polymer ?
#
loop_
_entity_poly.entity_id
_entity_poly.type
_entity_poly.pdbx_seq_one_letter_code
_entity_poly.pdbx_strand_id
1 'polypeptide(L)'
;MTSNLDSLTECSHLIIVCCHAIYIGGPKLGGSEQEWLIEPFQRRETLTFINHIKAGLRLIADDHNGILVFSGGPTKKPRTELTEGQSYLSLAKDNNYFQDSSEIPTIDPLRVIAETHATDSYQNVLFSIIRFREYTGVYPRRVTVVTHEFKRARFMQCHFPALGLVPDSYESGQGPDTQKVAVIGINPPEEVTPSETLIRGEAMNGIGLWRQDLYGVNTGLVDKRIKRGWSPGMENVLFSNLGLEDVVLDLIRYDGGNHCNEWFSGRESLPWSYAGAPLD
;
A
#
# COMPACT_ATOMS: atom_id res chain seq x y z
N MET A 1 28.17 -10.80 4.38
CA MET A 1 27.42 -9.57 4.05
C MET A 1 27.00 -9.55 2.58
N THR A 2 27.83 -10.02 1.64
CA THR A 2 27.46 -10.18 0.22
C THR A 2 26.28 -11.15 0.01
N SER A 3 26.25 -12.29 0.71
CA SER A 3 25.20 -13.30 0.58
C SER A 3 23.76 -12.85 0.88
N ASN A 4 23.57 -11.83 1.74
CA ASN A 4 22.23 -11.33 2.07
C ASN A 4 21.72 -10.26 1.10
N LEU A 5 22.62 -9.59 0.37
CA LEU A 5 22.21 -8.63 -0.66
C LEU A 5 21.83 -9.38 -1.93
N ASP A 6 22.56 -10.46 -2.24
CA ASP A 6 22.27 -11.36 -3.36
C ASP A 6 20.91 -12.07 -3.19
N SER A 7 20.47 -12.37 -1.97
CA SER A 7 19.13 -12.96 -1.74
C SER A 7 17.98 -11.95 -1.86
N LEU A 8 18.25 -10.65 -1.72
CA LEU A 8 17.22 -9.61 -1.86
C LEU A 8 16.97 -9.23 -3.32
N THR A 9 17.97 -9.35 -4.20
CA THR A 9 17.80 -9.11 -5.64
C THR A 9 16.98 -10.22 -6.33
N GLU A 10 16.86 -11.39 -5.70
CA GLU A 10 15.97 -12.49 -6.13
C GLU A 10 14.51 -12.27 -5.73
N CYS A 11 14.23 -11.33 -4.81
CA CYS A 11 12.86 -11.01 -4.42
C CYS A 11 12.12 -10.36 -5.59
N SER A 12 10.93 -10.86 -5.89
CA SER A 12 10.13 -10.40 -7.04
C SER A 12 8.67 -10.13 -6.70
N HIS A 13 8.25 -10.35 -5.45
CA HIS A 13 6.88 -10.16 -5.01
C HIS A 13 6.82 -9.09 -3.92
N LEU A 14 6.13 -7.99 -4.23
CA LEU A 14 5.81 -6.94 -3.27
C LEU A 14 4.46 -7.24 -2.61
N ILE A 15 4.45 -7.41 -1.29
CA ILE A 15 3.24 -7.50 -0.48
C ILE A 15 3.09 -6.19 0.28
N ILE A 16 1.95 -5.52 0.13
CA ILE A 16 1.69 -4.20 0.69
C ILE A 16 0.56 -4.33 1.71
N VAL A 17 0.81 -3.97 2.96
CA VAL A 17 -0.27 -3.71 3.92
C VAL A 17 -0.52 -2.22 3.93
N CYS A 18 -1.69 -1.81 3.41
CA CYS A 18 -2.11 -0.42 3.42
C CYS A 18 -2.52 0.00 4.84
N CYS A 19 -1.70 0.82 5.48
CA CYS A 19 -1.97 1.26 6.84
C CYS A 19 -3.09 2.32 6.88
N HIS A 20 -3.77 2.40 8.03
CA HIS A 20 -4.90 3.33 8.26
C HIS A 20 -4.95 3.93 9.67
N ALA A 21 -4.07 3.50 10.56
CA ALA A 21 -4.02 3.90 11.97
C ALA A 21 -2.57 3.93 12.44
N ILE A 22 -2.31 4.54 13.60
CA ILE A 22 -0.97 4.58 14.18
C ILE A 22 -1.00 3.83 15.52
N TYR A 23 -0.29 2.71 15.61
CA TYR A 23 -0.01 2.08 16.90
C TYR A 23 1.08 2.85 17.66
N ILE A 24 0.83 3.22 18.90
CA ILE A 24 1.73 4.06 19.71
C ILE A 24 2.47 3.28 20.81
N GLY A 25 2.36 1.94 20.83
CA GLY A 25 2.96 1.12 21.86
C GLY A 25 2.03 0.89 23.05
N GLY A 26 2.22 -0.24 23.74
CA GLY A 26 1.62 -0.47 25.05
C GLY A 26 1.65 -1.93 25.50
N PRO A 27 1.34 -2.20 26.77
CA PRO A 27 1.45 -3.52 27.38
C PRO A 27 0.42 -4.54 26.88
N LYS A 28 -0.61 -4.10 26.14
CA LYS A 28 -1.59 -4.98 25.50
C LYS A 28 -1.22 -5.33 24.06
N LEU A 29 -0.05 -4.87 23.59
CA LEU A 29 0.51 -5.25 22.29
C LEU A 29 -0.47 -5.03 21.13
N GLY A 30 -1.19 -3.90 21.15
CA GLY A 30 -2.21 -3.53 20.18
C GLY A 30 -3.63 -3.97 20.54
N GLY A 31 -3.80 -4.79 21.59
CA GLY A 31 -5.10 -5.28 22.05
C GLY A 31 -5.99 -4.23 22.71
N SER A 32 -5.46 -3.03 23.03
CA SER A 32 -6.24 -1.92 23.58
C SER A 32 -6.33 -0.77 22.59
N GLU A 33 -7.52 -0.24 22.33
CA GLU A 33 -7.71 0.91 21.42
C GLU A 33 -6.97 2.18 21.89
N GLN A 34 -6.64 2.28 23.18
CA GLN A 34 -5.83 3.39 23.72
C GLN A 34 -4.38 3.36 23.22
N GLU A 35 -3.91 2.21 22.72
CA GLU A 35 -2.59 2.05 22.11
C GLU A 35 -2.59 2.46 20.63
N TRP A 36 -3.69 3.05 20.14
CA TRP A 36 -3.84 3.46 18.76
C TRP A 36 -4.31 4.91 18.63
N LEU A 37 -3.72 5.64 17.68
CA LEU A 37 -4.29 6.86 17.15
C LEU A 37 -5.13 6.50 15.92
N ILE A 38 -6.44 6.53 16.14
CA ILE A 38 -7.47 6.32 15.11
C ILE A 38 -8.30 7.58 14.88
N GLU A 39 -8.97 7.63 13.74
CA GLU A 39 -10.04 8.59 13.45
C GLU A 39 -11.37 8.15 14.09
N PRO A 40 -12.32 9.08 14.34
CA PRO A 40 -13.57 8.75 15.01
C PRO A 40 -14.39 7.64 14.34
N PHE A 41 -14.35 7.54 13.01
CA PHE A 41 -15.07 6.52 12.24
C PHE A 41 -14.41 5.13 12.27
N GLN A 42 -13.18 5.01 12.81
CA GLN A 42 -12.42 3.74 12.90
C GLN A 42 -12.54 3.10 14.29
N ARG A 43 -13.46 3.58 15.12
CA ARG A 43 -13.67 3.07 16.48
C ARG A 43 -13.96 1.56 16.43
N ARG A 44 -13.28 0.79 17.29
CA ARG A 44 -13.33 -0.68 17.39
C ARG A 44 -12.74 -1.45 16.18
N GLU A 45 -12.10 -0.78 15.23
CA GLU A 45 -11.49 -1.44 14.06
C GLU A 45 -10.04 -1.92 14.30
N THR A 46 -9.47 -1.74 15.49
CA THR A 46 -8.04 -2.08 15.75
C THR A 46 -7.71 -3.55 15.49
N LEU A 47 -8.65 -4.47 15.77
CA LEU A 47 -8.49 -5.88 15.43
C LEU A 47 -8.39 -6.11 13.92
N THR A 48 -9.12 -5.34 13.11
CA THR A 48 -9.02 -5.38 11.65
C THR A 48 -7.62 -4.99 11.18
N PHE A 49 -7.02 -3.95 11.77
CA PHE A 49 -5.65 -3.52 11.47
C PHE A 49 -4.62 -4.60 11.85
N ILE A 50 -4.78 -5.24 13.01
CA ILE A 50 -3.95 -6.39 13.40
C ILE A 50 -4.11 -7.54 12.39
N ASN A 51 -5.33 -7.83 11.95
CA ASN A 51 -5.59 -8.88 10.96
C ASN A 51 -4.97 -8.55 9.59
N HIS A 52 -4.88 -7.28 9.20
CA HIS A 52 -4.14 -6.88 7.99
C HIS A 52 -2.64 -7.18 8.15
N ILE A 53 -2.05 -6.85 9.30
CA ILE A 53 -0.65 -7.17 9.60
C ILE A 53 -0.41 -8.68 9.54
N LYS A 54 -1.24 -9.46 10.24
CA LYS A 54 -1.15 -10.93 10.24
C LYS A 54 -1.29 -11.52 8.85
N ALA A 55 -2.20 -11.00 8.01
CA ALA A 55 -2.36 -11.48 6.64
C ALA A 55 -1.11 -11.19 5.79
N GLY A 56 -0.52 -9.99 5.89
CA GLY A 56 0.75 -9.68 5.24
C GLY A 56 1.90 -10.61 5.67
N LEU A 57 2.01 -10.87 6.97
CA LEU A 57 3.03 -11.75 7.54
C LEU A 57 2.86 -13.21 7.11
N ARG A 58 1.63 -13.72 7.00
CA ARG A 58 1.37 -15.06 6.44
C ARG A 58 1.79 -15.16 4.98
N LEU A 59 1.48 -14.15 4.16
CA LEU A 59 1.86 -14.14 2.75
C LEU A 59 3.38 -14.24 2.54
N ILE A 60 4.20 -13.56 3.34
CA ILE A 60 5.67 -13.68 3.23
C ILE A 60 6.24 -14.94 3.90
N ALA A 61 5.49 -15.59 4.79
CA ALA A 61 5.87 -16.87 5.35
C ALA A 61 5.76 -17.98 4.30
N ASP A 62 4.73 -17.89 3.45
CA ASP A 62 4.45 -18.85 2.36
C ASP A 62 5.21 -18.52 1.06
N ASP A 63 5.85 -17.35 0.96
CA ASP A 63 6.59 -16.89 -0.23
C ASP A 63 7.98 -16.36 0.14
N HIS A 64 9.01 -17.15 -0.20
CA HIS A 64 10.41 -16.80 0.04
C HIS A 64 10.91 -15.62 -0.80
N ASN A 65 10.25 -15.31 -1.93
CA ASN A 65 10.61 -14.20 -2.82
C ASN A 65 9.83 -12.91 -2.50
N GLY A 66 9.07 -12.92 -1.39
CA GLY A 66 8.21 -11.83 -0.96
C GLY A 66 8.89 -10.85 -0.01
N ILE A 67 8.67 -9.55 -0.24
CA ILE A 67 8.93 -8.47 0.72
C ILE A 67 7.60 -7.87 1.17
N LEU A 68 7.38 -7.81 2.48
CA LEU A 68 6.25 -7.13 3.11
C LEU A 68 6.60 -5.67 3.38
N VAL A 69 5.79 -4.76 2.86
CA VAL A 69 5.87 -3.32 3.10
C VAL A 69 4.61 -2.87 3.84
N PHE A 70 4.77 -2.39 5.07
CA PHE A 70 3.74 -1.59 5.75
C PHE A 70 3.81 -0.17 5.22
N SER A 71 2.77 0.28 4.51
CA SER A 71 2.79 1.56 3.79
C SER A 71 1.82 2.57 4.36
N GLY A 72 2.36 3.73 4.73
CA GLY A 72 1.61 4.88 5.20
C GLY A 72 2.52 5.88 5.94
N GLY A 73 2.39 7.15 5.61
CA GLY A 73 3.13 8.26 6.18
C GLY A 73 2.56 8.79 7.50
N PRO A 74 3.03 9.96 7.96
CA PRO A 74 2.57 10.59 9.20
C PRO A 74 1.21 11.28 9.00
N THR A 75 0.16 10.52 8.71
CA THR A 75 -1.16 11.06 8.32
C THR A 75 -1.88 11.81 9.44
N LYS A 76 -1.36 11.72 10.68
CA LYS A 76 -1.91 12.35 11.90
C LYS A 76 -0.93 13.37 12.50
N LYS A 77 -0.21 14.14 11.66
CA LYS A 77 0.80 15.15 12.06
C LYS A 77 0.44 16.00 13.28
N PRO A 78 -0.81 16.51 13.44
CA PRO A 78 -1.15 17.30 14.63
C PRO A 78 -1.03 16.52 15.96
N ARG A 79 -0.96 15.18 15.91
CA ARG A 79 -0.89 14.28 17.07
C ARG A 79 0.46 13.59 17.20
N THR A 80 1.14 13.30 16.08
CA THR A 80 2.45 12.60 16.08
C THR A 80 3.14 12.70 14.72
N GLU A 81 4.48 12.65 14.74
CA GLU A 81 5.32 12.45 13.54
C GLU A 81 5.55 10.97 13.21
N LEU A 82 5.10 10.05 14.07
CA LEU A 82 5.16 8.62 13.81
C LEU A 82 4.33 8.28 12.58
N THR A 83 4.92 7.54 11.64
CA THR A 83 4.22 7.15 10.42
C THR A 83 3.37 5.89 10.64
N GLU A 84 2.29 5.75 9.88
CA GLU A 84 1.45 4.55 9.95
C GLU A 84 2.26 3.28 9.62
N GLY A 85 3.12 3.32 8.60
CA GLY A 85 4.00 2.22 8.20
C GLY A 85 4.98 1.80 9.31
N GLN A 86 5.68 2.75 9.93
CA GLN A 86 6.56 2.45 11.07
C GLN A 86 5.78 1.87 12.25
N SER A 87 4.59 2.41 12.53
CA SER A 87 3.79 1.94 13.66
C SER A 87 3.33 0.49 13.51
N TYR A 88 2.99 0.06 12.28
CA TYR A 88 2.61 -1.32 12.00
C TYR A 88 3.82 -2.25 12.07
N LEU A 89 5.00 -1.80 11.61
CA LEU A 89 6.25 -2.52 11.78
C LEU A 89 6.60 -2.72 13.26
N SER A 90 6.45 -1.66 14.08
CA SER A 90 6.65 -1.74 15.53
C SER A 90 5.67 -2.72 16.17
N LEU A 91 4.39 -2.68 15.81
CA LEU A 91 3.40 -3.61 16.34
C LEU A 91 3.73 -5.07 15.99
N ALA A 92 4.17 -5.33 14.76
CA ALA A 92 4.63 -6.65 14.36
C ALA A 92 5.81 -7.10 15.22
N LYS A 93 6.81 -6.24 15.43
CA LYS A 93 7.99 -6.53 16.28
C LYS A 93 7.63 -6.78 17.74
N ASP A 94 6.80 -5.92 18.33
CA ASP A 94 6.34 -6.02 19.71
C ASP A 94 5.61 -7.35 19.98
N ASN A 95 4.95 -7.90 18.96
CA ASN A 95 4.27 -9.20 19.01
C ASN A 95 5.12 -10.37 18.50
N ASN A 96 6.44 -10.21 18.37
CA ASN A 96 7.34 -11.23 17.79
C ASN A 96 6.83 -11.77 16.44
N TYR A 97 6.39 -10.85 15.57
CA TYR A 97 5.76 -11.13 14.27
C TYR A 97 4.57 -12.08 14.34
N PHE A 98 3.90 -12.17 15.50
CA PHE A 98 2.79 -13.08 15.79
C PHE A 98 3.13 -14.56 15.57
N GLN A 99 4.41 -14.94 15.71
CA GLN A 99 4.87 -16.32 15.52
C GLN A 99 4.52 -17.22 16.71
N ASP A 100 4.43 -16.64 17.91
CA ASP A 100 4.20 -17.39 19.16
C ASP A 100 2.83 -18.09 19.18
N SER A 101 1.84 -17.57 18.44
CA SER A 101 0.51 -18.17 18.37
C SER A 101 0.39 -19.35 17.38
N SER A 102 1.50 -19.80 16.77
CA SER A 102 1.54 -20.84 15.72
C SER A 102 0.69 -20.53 14.47
N GLU A 103 0.14 -19.31 14.38
CA GLU A 103 -0.69 -18.87 13.25
C GLU A 103 0.15 -18.39 12.06
N ILE A 104 1.41 -18.04 12.31
CA ILE A 104 2.35 -17.49 11.31
C ILE A 104 3.66 -18.27 11.44
N PRO A 105 4.09 -18.97 10.38
CA PRO A 105 5.39 -19.64 10.37
C PRO A 105 6.55 -18.67 10.59
N THR A 106 7.75 -19.22 10.81
CA THR A 106 8.95 -18.40 10.92
C THR A 106 9.18 -17.60 9.64
N ILE A 107 9.39 -16.29 9.80
CA ILE A 107 9.71 -15.34 8.73
C ILE A 107 11.10 -14.76 8.96
N ASP A 108 11.72 -14.25 7.89
CA ASP A 108 12.92 -13.45 7.98
C ASP A 108 12.54 -11.98 8.24
N PRO A 109 12.91 -11.40 9.40
CA PRO A 109 12.66 -9.99 9.70
C PRO A 109 13.20 -8.99 8.67
N LEU A 110 14.23 -9.35 7.89
CA LEU A 110 14.76 -8.49 6.82
C LEU A 110 13.77 -8.30 5.67
N ARG A 111 12.81 -9.21 5.52
CA ARG A 111 11.76 -9.12 4.49
C ARG A 111 10.53 -8.33 4.93
N VAL A 112 10.58 -7.68 6.11
CA VAL A 112 9.49 -6.86 6.65
C VAL A 112 9.97 -5.43 6.87
N ILE A 113 9.52 -4.53 6.01
CA ILE A 113 9.94 -3.12 6.01
C ILE A 113 8.75 -2.17 6.06
N ALA A 114 9.03 -0.88 6.21
CA ALA A 114 8.03 0.19 6.18
C ALA A 114 8.30 1.17 5.02
N GLU A 115 7.22 1.69 4.46
CA GLU A 115 7.17 2.85 3.57
C GLU A 115 6.44 3.97 4.34
N THR A 116 7.03 5.17 4.37
CA THR A 116 6.75 6.20 5.39
C THR A 116 6.27 7.53 4.83
N HIS A 117 5.85 7.58 3.58
CA HIS A 117 5.46 8.80 2.88
C HIS A 117 4.03 8.79 2.36
N ALA A 118 3.43 7.62 2.12
CA ALA A 118 2.12 7.55 1.49
C ALA A 118 1.00 8.18 2.33
N THR A 119 0.19 9.04 1.72
CA THR A 119 -0.93 9.73 2.38
C THR A 119 -2.30 9.27 1.88
N ASP A 120 -2.35 8.39 0.89
CA ASP A 120 -3.55 7.77 0.37
C ASP A 120 -3.27 6.38 -0.23
N SER A 121 -4.31 5.70 -0.73
CA SER A 121 -4.19 4.35 -1.26
C SER A 121 -3.52 4.24 -2.64
N TYR A 122 -3.47 5.31 -3.43
CA TYR A 122 -2.70 5.31 -4.67
C TYR A 122 -1.21 5.36 -4.34
N GLN A 123 -0.83 6.29 -3.46
CA GLN A 123 0.54 6.44 -2.96
C GLN A 123 1.00 5.18 -2.21
N ASN A 124 0.12 4.50 -1.48
CA ASN A 124 0.48 3.23 -0.83
C ASN A 124 1.04 2.21 -1.84
N VAL A 125 0.49 2.16 -3.06
CA VAL A 125 1.00 1.25 -4.10
C VAL A 125 2.27 1.80 -4.73
N LEU A 126 2.23 3.03 -5.26
CA LEU A 126 3.35 3.61 -5.99
C LEU A 126 4.60 3.72 -5.11
N PHE A 127 4.47 4.23 -3.89
CA PHE A 127 5.62 4.42 -3.01
C PHE A 127 6.15 3.09 -2.47
N SER A 128 5.30 2.07 -2.32
CA SER A 128 5.78 0.73 -1.98
C SER A 128 6.55 0.08 -3.13
N ILE A 129 6.16 0.30 -4.39
CA ILE A 129 6.93 -0.15 -5.57
C ILE A 129 8.31 0.51 -5.57
N ILE A 130 8.37 1.83 -5.36
CA ILE A 130 9.63 2.58 -5.27
C ILE A 130 10.48 2.08 -4.10
N ARG A 131 9.87 1.90 -2.92
CA ARG A 131 10.54 1.42 -1.72
C ARG A 131 11.09 0.00 -1.90
N PHE A 132 10.36 -0.86 -2.61
CA PHE A 132 10.82 -2.19 -2.97
C PHE A 132 12.08 -2.11 -3.84
N ARG A 133 12.08 -1.27 -4.89
CA ARG A 133 13.26 -1.09 -5.76
C ARG A 133 14.43 -0.47 -5.01
N GLU A 134 14.20 0.48 -4.13
CA GLU A 134 15.25 1.06 -3.28
C GLU A 134 15.87 -0.01 -2.38
N TYR A 135 15.07 -0.92 -1.85
CA TYR A 135 15.51 -1.94 -0.90
C TYR A 135 16.19 -3.16 -1.56
N THR A 136 15.69 -3.58 -2.71
CA THR A 136 16.12 -4.82 -3.41
C THR A 136 17.00 -4.57 -4.63
N GLY A 137 17.00 -3.35 -5.16
CA GLY A 137 17.66 -3.00 -6.42
C GLY A 137 16.88 -3.33 -7.69
N VAL A 138 15.74 -4.03 -7.58
CA VAL A 138 14.90 -4.43 -8.72
C VAL A 138 13.43 -4.05 -8.51
N TYR A 139 12.65 -3.96 -9.58
CA TYR A 139 11.21 -3.73 -9.47
C TYR A 139 10.43 -5.04 -9.24
N PRO A 140 9.29 -4.99 -8.51
CA PRO A 140 8.48 -6.17 -8.29
C PRO A 140 7.82 -6.65 -9.58
N ARG A 141 7.76 -7.97 -9.77
CA ARG A 141 7.00 -8.62 -10.85
C ARG A 141 5.56 -8.94 -10.46
N ARG A 142 5.31 -9.07 -9.16
CA ARG A 142 3.99 -9.32 -8.56
C ARG A 142 3.71 -8.34 -7.44
N VAL A 143 2.46 -7.89 -7.32
CA VAL A 143 2.01 -6.98 -6.24
C VAL A 143 0.75 -7.54 -5.57
N THR A 144 0.81 -7.81 -4.27
CA THR A 144 -0.37 -8.17 -3.47
C THR A 144 -0.66 -7.06 -2.47
N VAL A 145 -1.89 -6.54 -2.46
CA VAL A 145 -2.33 -5.53 -1.49
C VAL A 145 -3.22 -6.17 -0.44
N VAL A 146 -2.89 -5.99 0.83
CA VAL A 146 -3.76 -6.26 1.98
C VAL A 146 -4.41 -4.94 2.42
N THR A 147 -5.73 -4.88 2.39
CA THR A 147 -6.50 -3.69 2.77
C THR A 147 -7.93 -4.07 3.15
N HIS A 148 -8.82 -3.08 3.27
CA HIS A 148 -10.24 -3.34 3.47
C HIS A 148 -10.91 -3.87 2.19
N GLU A 149 -11.76 -4.88 2.30
CA GLU A 149 -12.46 -5.49 1.16
C GLU A 149 -13.32 -4.47 0.41
N PHE A 150 -13.97 -3.54 1.11
CA PHE A 150 -14.74 -2.49 0.44
C PHE A 150 -13.90 -1.62 -0.52
N LYS A 151 -12.56 -1.57 -0.37
CA LYS A 151 -11.65 -0.84 -1.26
C LYS A 151 -11.22 -1.64 -2.49
N ARG A 152 -11.54 -2.94 -2.58
CA ARG A 152 -11.08 -3.83 -3.67
C ARG A 152 -11.31 -3.20 -5.04
N ALA A 153 -12.53 -2.74 -5.30
CA ALA A 153 -12.89 -2.15 -6.59
C ALA A 153 -12.01 -0.92 -6.92
N ARG A 154 -11.65 -0.11 -5.91
CA ARG A 154 -10.78 1.07 -6.10
C ARG A 154 -9.38 0.67 -6.54
N PHE A 155 -8.80 -0.37 -5.95
CA PHE A 155 -7.49 -0.87 -6.37
C PHE A 155 -7.54 -1.47 -7.77
N MET A 156 -8.51 -2.36 -8.02
CA MET A 156 -8.61 -3.09 -9.28
C MET A 156 -8.98 -2.19 -10.47
N GLN A 157 -9.84 -1.19 -10.28
CA GLN A 157 -10.40 -0.38 -11.37
C GLN A 157 -9.73 0.99 -11.51
N CYS A 158 -9.04 1.48 -10.49
CA CYS A 158 -8.40 2.80 -10.53
C CYS A 158 -6.88 2.68 -10.35
N HIS A 159 -6.41 2.20 -9.19
CA HIS A 159 -4.99 2.29 -8.85
C HIS A 159 -4.10 1.38 -9.70
N PHE A 160 -4.43 0.10 -9.85
CA PHE A 160 -3.61 -0.82 -10.63
C PHE A 160 -3.54 -0.44 -12.12
N PRO A 161 -4.66 -0.10 -12.79
CA PRO A 161 -4.61 0.43 -14.16
C PRO A 161 -3.83 1.73 -14.30
N ALA A 162 -3.97 2.66 -13.35
CA ALA A 162 -3.27 3.96 -13.40
C ALA A 162 -1.75 3.81 -13.27
N LEU A 163 -1.31 2.78 -12.55
CA LEU A 163 0.09 2.42 -12.34
C LEU A 163 0.65 1.44 -13.38
N GLY A 164 -0.14 1.07 -14.41
CA GLY A 164 0.29 0.14 -15.45
C GLY A 164 0.52 -1.29 -14.95
N LEU A 165 -0.01 -1.66 -13.79
CA LEU A 165 0.09 -3.02 -13.25
C LEU A 165 -0.86 -4.01 -13.95
N VAL A 166 -1.93 -3.48 -14.54
CA VAL A 166 -2.92 -4.18 -15.37
C VAL A 166 -3.34 -3.25 -16.52
N PRO A 167 -3.89 -3.76 -17.63
CA PRO A 167 -4.45 -2.91 -18.68
C PRO A 167 -5.65 -2.10 -18.18
N ASP A 168 -5.97 -0.98 -18.84
CA ASP A 168 -7.16 -0.17 -18.51
C ASP A 168 -8.50 -0.83 -18.87
N SER A 169 -8.46 -1.81 -19.78
CA SER A 169 -9.58 -2.69 -20.11
C SER A 169 -9.77 -3.85 -19.14
N TYR A 170 -9.00 -3.92 -18.05
CA TYR A 170 -9.06 -5.03 -17.09
C TYR A 170 -10.43 -5.10 -16.40
N GLU A 171 -11.29 -6.00 -16.88
CA GLU A 171 -12.47 -6.44 -16.16
C GLU A 171 -12.07 -7.52 -15.15
N SER A 172 -12.39 -7.29 -13.88
CA SER A 172 -12.07 -8.22 -12.80
C SER A 172 -12.72 -9.58 -13.04
N GLY A 173 -11.93 -10.59 -13.43
CA GLY A 173 -12.37 -11.98 -13.38
C GLY A 173 -11.81 -12.96 -14.40
N GLN A 174 -11.27 -12.56 -15.55
CA GLN A 174 -10.75 -13.52 -16.54
C GLN A 174 -9.60 -12.95 -17.38
N GLY A 175 -8.38 -13.45 -17.14
CA GLY A 175 -7.20 -13.19 -17.98
C GLY A 175 -5.89 -13.65 -17.31
N PRO A 176 -4.80 -13.90 -18.07
CA PRO A 176 -3.49 -14.27 -17.52
C PRO A 176 -2.89 -13.22 -16.56
N ASP A 177 -3.38 -11.98 -16.61
CA ASP A 177 -2.97 -10.86 -15.74
C ASP A 177 -3.42 -10.99 -14.28
N THR A 178 -4.35 -11.90 -13.96
CA THR A 178 -4.79 -12.17 -12.57
C THR A 178 -3.65 -12.69 -11.67
N GLN A 179 -2.51 -13.08 -12.24
CA GLN A 179 -1.35 -13.57 -11.48
C GLN A 179 -0.38 -12.46 -11.05
N LYS A 180 -0.39 -11.28 -11.68
CA LYS A 180 0.55 -10.18 -11.38
C LYS A 180 0.06 -9.29 -10.23
N VAL A 181 -1.24 -9.15 -10.04
CA VAL A 181 -1.82 -8.38 -8.94
C VAL A 181 -2.85 -9.15 -8.15
N ALA A 182 -2.89 -8.93 -6.83
CA ALA A 182 -3.93 -9.47 -5.95
C ALA A 182 -4.36 -8.45 -4.89
N VAL A 183 -5.60 -8.56 -4.43
CA VAL A 183 -6.12 -7.84 -3.26
C VAL A 183 -6.63 -8.86 -2.24
N ILE A 184 -6.09 -8.82 -1.04
CA ILE A 184 -6.59 -9.50 0.15
C ILE A 184 -7.38 -8.48 0.95
N GLY A 185 -8.71 -8.58 0.86
CA GLY A 185 -9.62 -7.66 1.53
C GLY A 185 -10.10 -8.23 2.87
N ILE A 186 -9.98 -7.44 3.93
CA ILE A 186 -10.41 -7.79 5.27
C ILE A 186 -11.17 -6.59 5.83
N ASN A 187 -12.49 -6.72 5.97
CA ASN A 187 -13.33 -5.70 6.59
C ASN A 187 -13.41 -5.90 8.12
N PRO A 188 -13.76 -4.84 8.87
CA PRO A 188 -14.25 -5.04 10.22
C PRO A 188 -15.50 -5.95 10.23
N PRO A 189 -15.77 -6.67 11.34
CA PRO A 189 -17.02 -7.41 11.51
C PRO A 189 -18.26 -6.50 11.38
N GLU A 190 -19.40 -7.07 10.99
CA GLU A 190 -20.66 -6.33 10.76
C GLU A 190 -21.13 -5.59 12.02
N GLU A 191 -20.82 -6.14 13.21
CA GLU A 191 -21.17 -5.57 14.52
C GLU A 191 -20.25 -4.41 14.95
N VAL A 192 -19.14 -4.21 14.22
CA VAL A 192 -18.22 -3.09 14.39
C VAL A 192 -18.59 -1.98 13.41
N THR A 193 -18.59 -2.30 12.10
CA THR A 193 -18.97 -1.34 11.06
C THR A 193 -19.81 -2.06 9.99
N PRO A 194 -21.11 -1.72 9.85
CA PRO A 194 -21.98 -2.40 8.88
C PRO A 194 -21.48 -2.28 7.44
N SER A 195 -21.59 -3.37 6.68
CA SER A 195 -21.11 -3.44 5.29
C SER A 195 -21.74 -2.37 4.40
N GLU A 196 -23.03 -2.07 4.59
CA GLU A 196 -23.72 -1.01 3.85
C GLU A 196 -23.07 0.38 4.09
N THR A 197 -22.68 0.66 5.33
CA THR A 197 -21.99 1.91 5.70
C THR A 197 -20.64 2.01 5.00
N LEU A 198 -19.87 0.91 4.98
CA LEU A 198 -18.57 0.84 4.31
C LEU A 198 -18.70 1.07 2.81
N ILE A 199 -19.63 0.36 2.16
CA ILE A 199 -19.87 0.45 0.71
C ILE A 199 -20.34 1.84 0.31
N ARG A 200 -21.30 2.42 1.05
CA ARG A 200 -21.79 3.77 0.80
C ARG A 200 -20.70 4.81 1.00
N GLY A 201 -19.92 4.69 2.07
CA GLY A 201 -18.78 5.57 2.36
C GLY A 201 -17.73 5.54 1.25
N GLU A 202 -17.38 4.34 0.76
CA GLU A 202 -16.44 4.14 -0.34
C GLU A 202 -16.98 4.69 -1.66
N ALA A 203 -18.27 4.45 -1.98
CA ALA A 203 -18.89 4.96 -3.20
C ALA A 203 -18.85 6.50 -3.27
N MET A 204 -19.09 7.17 -2.14
CA MET A 204 -19.13 8.64 -2.07
C MET A 204 -17.75 9.29 -1.93
N ASN A 205 -16.87 8.72 -1.10
CA ASN A 205 -15.63 9.39 -0.65
C ASN A 205 -14.34 8.64 -1.04
N GLY A 206 -14.48 7.46 -1.63
CA GLY A 206 -13.40 6.61 -2.12
C GLY A 206 -13.50 6.49 -3.64
N ILE A 207 -13.83 5.31 -4.16
CA ILE A 207 -13.83 4.99 -5.59
C ILE A 207 -14.58 6.01 -6.47
N GLY A 208 -15.68 6.62 -6.00
CA GLY A 208 -16.41 7.62 -6.77
C GLY A 208 -15.58 8.85 -7.15
N LEU A 209 -14.66 9.25 -6.26
CA LEU A 209 -13.69 10.32 -6.52
C LEU A 209 -12.55 9.82 -7.41
N TRP A 210 -12.00 8.64 -7.11
CA TRP A 210 -10.84 8.10 -7.83
C TRP A 210 -11.12 7.74 -9.30
N ARG A 211 -12.37 7.46 -9.68
CA ARG A 211 -12.75 7.30 -11.10
C ARG A 211 -12.64 8.60 -11.90
N GLN A 212 -12.68 9.74 -11.23
CA GLN A 212 -12.63 11.07 -11.84
C GLN A 212 -11.28 11.76 -11.58
N ASP A 213 -10.39 11.12 -10.81
CA ASP A 213 -9.08 11.62 -10.44
C ASP A 213 -8.17 10.44 -10.10
N LEU A 214 -7.68 9.75 -11.13
CA LEU A 214 -6.91 8.52 -11.03
C LEU A 214 -5.57 8.71 -10.30
N TYR A 215 -5.03 9.93 -10.30
CA TYR A 215 -3.71 10.28 -9.78
C TYR A 215 -3.77 11.08 -8.46
N GLY A 216 -4.96 11.48 -8.01
CA GLY A 216 -5.20 12.18 -6.75
C GLY A 216 -4.75 13.64 -6.75
N VAL A 217 -4.87 14.29 -7.91
CA VAL A 217 -4.33 15.63 -8.22
C VAL A 217 -5.43 16.70 -8.34
N ASN A 218 -6.70 16.31 -8.27
CA ASN A 218 -7.84 17.22 -8.23
C ASN A 218 -8.23 17.64 -6.82
N THR A 219 -9.00 18.74 -6.76
CA THR A 219 -9.63 19.24 -5.54
C THR A 219 -10.42 18.13 -4.84
N GLY A 220 -10.32 18.06 -3.51
CA GLY A 220 -10.89 16.98 -2.71
C GLY A 220 -9.89 15.87 -2.39
N LEU A 221 -9.15 15.31 -3.36
CA LEU A 221 -8.08 14.32 -3.07
C LEU A 221 -6.79 15.02 -2.66
N VAL A 222 -6.38 16.10 -3.35
CA VAL A 222 -5.24 16.94 -2.94
C VAL A 222 -5.45 17.51 -1.54
N ASP A 223 -6.65 17.98 -1.20
CA ASP A 223 -6.95 18.51 0.13
C ASP A 223 -6.81 17.45 1.23
N LYS A 224 -7.15 16.19 0.92
CA LYS A 224 -6.93 15.06 1.83
C LYS A 224 -5.43 14.80 2.03
N ARG A 225 -4.63 14.85 0.95
CA ARG A 225 -3.16 14.73 1.01
C ARG A 225 -2.57 15.83 1.88
N ILE A 226 -2.96 17.10 1.66
CA ILE A 226 -2.50 18.26 2.44
C ILE A 226 -2.82 18.11 3.93
N LYS A 227 -4.05 17.73 4.28
CA LYS A 227 -4.44 17.47 5.68
C LYS A 227 -3.62 16.37 6.34
N ARG A 228 -3.09 15.43 5.55
CA ARG A 228 -2.23 14.32 5.98
C ARG A 228 -0.74 14.66 5.88
N GLY A 229 -0.42 15.93 5.65
CA GLY A 229 0.93 16.45 5.70
C GLY A 229 1.72 16.36 4.39
N TRP A 230 1.06 16.11 3.27
CA TRP A 230 1.67 16.18 1.93
C TRP A 230 1.58 17.59 1.36
N SER A 231 2.68 18.13 0.86
CA SER A 231 2.70 19.40 0.14
C SER A 231 3.09 19.16 -1.32
N PRO A 232 2.43 19.79 -2.31
CA PRO A 232 2.88 19.75 -3.70
C PRO A 232 4.37 20.12 -3.80
N GLY A 233 5.12 19.35 -4.58
CA GLY A 233 6.57 19.49 -4.70
C GLY A 233 7.39 18.60 -3.77
N MET A 234 6.78 17.97 -2.74
CA MET A 234 7.49 17.01 -1.88
C MET A 234 8.05 15.83 -2.70
N GLU A 235 7.32 15.38 -3.72
CA GLU A 235 7.76 14.34 -4.65
C GLU A 235 9.11 14.64 -5.31
N ASN A 236 9.40 15.91 -5.60
CA ASN A 236 10.66 16.30 -6.23
C ASN A 236 11.86 16.16 -5.29
N VAL A 237 11.63 16.31 -3.99
CA VAL A 237 12.67 16.18 -2.97
C VAL A 237 12.85 14.73 -2.56
N LEU A 238 11.74 14.00 -2.36
CA LEU A 238 11.78 12.63 -1.85
C LEU A 238 12.39 11.64 -2.83
N PHE A 239 12.13 11.79 -4.14
CA PHE A 239 12.48 10.76 -5.12
C PHE A 239 13.66 11.12 -6.05
N SER A 240 14.19 12.35 -5.98
CA SER A 240 15.22 12.84 -6.93
C SER A 240 16.56 12.12 -6.86
N ASN A 241 16.94 11.57 -5.70
CA ASN A 241 18.26 10.94 -5.50
C ASN A 241 18.22 9.40 -5.49
N LEU A 242 17.10 8.80 -5.88
CA LEU A 242 16.93 7.33 -5.84
C LEU A 242 17.42 6.62 -7.11
N GLY A 243 17.81 7.36 -8.15
CA GLY A 243 18.24 6.80 -9.43
C GLY A 243 17.14 6.01 -10.13
N LEU A 244 15.90 6.50 -10.07
CA LEU A 244 14.75 5.93 -10.77
C LEU A 244 14.80 6.31 -12.25
N GLU A 245 14.21 5.48 -13.11
CA GLU A 245 14.05 5.76 -14.54
C GLU A 245 13.18 7.01 -14.76
N ASP A 246 13.47 7.75 -15.82
CA ASP A 246 12.76 9.01 -16.12
C ASP A 246 11.23 8.82 -16.19
N VAL A 247 10.78 7.73 -16.81
CA VAL A 247 9.33 7.40 -16.90
C VAL A 247 8.68 7.18 -15.53
N VAL A 248 9.44 6.71 -14.53
CA VAL A 248 8.97 6.54 -13.16
C VAL A 248 8.87 7.90 -12.47
N LEU A 249 9.88 8.77 -12.65
CA LEU A 249 9.85 10.15 -12.15
C LEU A 249 8.71 10.96 -12.77
N ASP A 250 8.45 10.75 -14.05
CA ASP A 250 7.33 11.38 -14.77
C ASP A 250 5.98 10.93 -14.20
N LEU A 251 5.79 9.63 -13.94
CA LEU A 251 4.58 9.12 -13.29
C LEU A 251 4.39 9.71 -11.88
N ILE A 252 5.46 9.80 -11.10
CA ILE A 252 5.44 10.38 -9.74
C ILE A 252 4.97 11.83 -9.76
N ARG A 253 5.38 12.58 -10.79
CA ARG A 253 5.05 14.00 -10.98
C ARG A 253 3.78 14.22 -11.79
N TYR A 254 3.16 13.15 -12.28
CA TYR A 254 2.07 13.26 -13.23
C TYR A 254 0.85 13.93 -12.59
N ASP A 255 0.36 14.97 -13.25
CA ASP A 255 -0.74 15.84 -12.81
C ASP A 255 -2.08 15.47 -13.47
N GLY A 256 -2.14 14.32 -14.15
CA GLY A 256 -3.35 13.85 -14.82
C GLY A 256 -3.62 14.48 -16.18
N GLY A 257 -2.67 15.22 -16.77
CA GLY A 257 -2.80 15.76 -18.13
C GLY A 257 -3.93 16.77 -18.29
N ASN A 258 -4.52 16.88 -19.50
CA ASN A 258 -5.63 17.81 -19.70
C ASN A 258 -6.86 17.32 -18.93
N HIS A 259 -7.41 18.17 -18.05
CA HIS A 259 -8.51 17.84 -17.13
C HIS A 259 -8.13 16.92 -15.95
N CYS A 260 -6.84 16.72 -15.70
CA CYS A 260 -6.35 16.08 -14.46
C CYS A 260 -6.88 14.65 -14.22
N ASN A 261 -7.24 13.92 -15.30
CA ASN A 261 -7.69 12.53 -15.23
C ASN A 261 -7.42 11.75 -16.53
N GLU A 262 -6.52 12.24 -17.38
CA GLU A 262 -6.02 11.47 -18.52
C GLU A 262 -5.13 10.34 -18.03
N TRP A 263 -5.11 9.24 -18.76
CA TRP A 263 -4.17 8.16 -18.48
C TRP A 263 -2.74 8.62 -18.77
N PHE A 264 -1.83 8.33 -17.84
CA PHE A 264 -0.40 8.53 -18.08
C PHE A 264 0.05 7.74 -19.32
N SER A 265 0.61 8.43 -20.30
CA SER A 265 1.00 7.82 -21.58
C SER A 265 2.20 6.87 -21.46
N GLY A 266 3.04 7.03 -20.44
CA GLY A 266 4.20 6.18 -20.18
C GLY A 266 3.91 4.87 -19.45
N ARG A 267 2.64 4.52 -19.17
CA ARG A 267 2.27 3.33 -18.38
C ARG A 267 2.85 2.01 -18.91
N GLU A 268 2.92 1.86 -20.21
CA GLU A 268 3.43 0.63 -20.86
C GLU A 268 4.96 0.54 -20.83
N SER A 269 5.63 1.67 -20.63
CA SER A 269 7.09 1.77 -20.52
C SER A 269 7.59 1.68 -19.08
N LEU A 270 6.69 1.54 -18.09
CA LEU A 270 7.09 1.40 -16.69
C LEU A 270 7.86 0.07 -16.48
N PRO A 271 8.89 0.04 -15.62
CA PRO A 271 9.69 -1.17 -15.38
C PRO A 271 8.90 -2.38 -14.84
N TRP A 272 7.76 -2.13 -14.19
CA TRP A 272 6.84 -3.15 -13.66
C TRP A 272 5.58 -3.31 -14.52
N SER A 273 5.56 -2.75 -15.72
CA SER A 273 4.38 -2.72 -16.57
C SER A 273 3.86 -4.13 -16.87
N TYR A 274 2.54 -4.25 -16.98
CA TYR A 274 1.88 -5.48 -17.41
C TYR A 274 2.40 -5.98 -18.76
N ALA A 275 2.77 -5.08 -19.68
CA ALA A 275 3.30 -5.38 -21.00
C ALA A 275 4.78 -5.81 -21.01
N GLY A 276 5.50 -5.63 -19.89
CA GLY A 276 6.96 -5.64 -19.84
C GLY A 276 7.63 -6.94 -19.37
N ALA A 277 7.01 -8.12 -19.44
CA ALA A 277 7.73 -9.36 -19.13
C ALA A 277 7.39 -10.49 -20.12
N PRO A 278 8.41 -11.10 -20.76
CA PRO A 278 8.26 -12.44 -21.31
C PRO A 278 7.81 -13.39 -20.19
N LEU A 279 6.91 -14.30 -20.53
CA LEU A 279 6.68 -15.50 -19.76
C LEU A 279 7.95 -16.36 -19.91
N ASP A 280 8.84 -16.30 -18.94
CA ASP A 280 9.86 -17.34 -18.72
C ASP A 280 9.30 -18.37 -17.73
#